data_AF-A0A955VF28-F1
#
_entry.id   AF-A0A955VF28-F1
#
_cell.length_a   1.000
_cell.length_b   1.000
_cell.length_c   1.000
_cell.angle_alpha   90.00
_cell.angle_beta   90.00
_cell.angle_gamma   90.00
#
_symmetry.space_group_name_H-M   'P 1'
#
loop_
_entity.id
_entity.type
_entity.pdbx_description
1 polymer ?
#
loop_
_entity_poly.entity_id
_entity_poly.type
_entity_poly.pdbx_seq_one_letter_code
_entity_poly.pdbx_strand_id
1 'polypeptide(L)'
;MPAVILLPLILLTIALVAWLGLSAKARAAGRAGKILLLVGMFGLPGFLLAAGGQKAVHDSGQREFCLSCHEMTPYQRSLEIDDREYLPAVHYQNNLVPRDTACYACHTDYTLYGDVSAKLNGLKHVYVHFLGDVPATGEIHLYSPYPNKNCLKCHEHSRRFEEVKQHRGPKAGLDKLYANDVSCLQKGCHDLGHGVKLLDEMETWKPGVFPEDKPATEDGGGGDDLDDLFDEPSGGGDEKPADADATGGGDSDATEGAAGGDDAGGAAAEPTKKATLNDPEVDDLFDDDPAPAAPAPTEPTKDEPKPEEPAKEGTP
;
A
#
# COMPACT_ATOMS: atom_id res chain seq x y z
N MET A 1 -17.62 -17.90 -0.68
CA MET A 1 -18.77 -18.79 -0.44
C MET A 1 -18.29 -20.20 -0.72
N PRO A 2 -18.49 -21.16 0.20
CA PRO A 2 -18.05 -22.53 -0.04
C PRO A 2 -18.71 -23.05 -1.33
N ALA A 3 -17.95 -23.74 -2.17
CA ALA A 3 -18.41 -24.29 -3.46
C ALA A 3 -19.70 -25.13 -3.31
N VAL A 4 -19.91 -25.68 -2.11
CA VAL A 4 -21.08 -26.43 -1.67
C VAL A 4 -22.39 -25.64 -1.78
N ILE A 5 -22.39 -24.30 -1.65
CA ILE A 5 -23.60 -23.46 -1.76
C ILE A 5 -23.80 -22.95 -3.19
N LEU A 6 -22.70 -22.72 -3.93
CA LEU A 6 -22.76 -22.18 -5.29
C LEU A 6 -23.34 -23.20 -6.29
N LEU A 7 -22.86 -24.44 -6.25
CA LEU A 7 -23.32 -25.52 -7.13
C LEU A 7 -24.84 -25.78 -7.06
N PRO A 8 -25.47 -25.95 -5.89
CA PRO A 8 -26.93 -26.15 -5.84
C PRO A 8 -27.70 -24.93 -6.31
N LEU A 9 -27.21 -23.70 -6.09
CA LEU A 9 -27.84 -22.49 -6.61
C LEU A 9 -27.80 -22.44 -8.15
N ILE A 10 -26.66 -22.80 -8.76
CA ILE A 10 -26.54 -22.89 -10.22
C ILE A 10 -27.49 -23.95 -10.76
N LEU A 11 -27.51 -25.16 -10.17
CA LEU A 11 -28.41 -26.23 -10.59
C LEU A 11 -29.88 -25.86 -10.42
N LEU A 12 -30.26 -25.19 -9.31
CA LEU A 12 -31.60 -24.69 -9.08
C LEU A 12 -32.00 -23.64 -10.12
N THR A 13 -31.08 -22.75 -10.48
CA THR A 13 -31.30 -21.72 -11.51
C THR A 13 -31.51 -22.39 -12.87
N ILE A 14 -30.67 -23.34 -13.26
CA ILE A 14 -30.81 -24.12 -14.50
C ILE A 14 -32.14 -24.87 -14.51
N ALA A 15 -32.49 -25.54 -13.41
CA ALA A 15 -33.75 -26.28 -13.28
C ALA A 15 -34.98 -25.36 -13.36
N LEU A 16 -34.93 -24.18 -12.73
CA LEU A 16 -35.99 -23.17 -12.81
C LEU A 16 -36.12 -22.62 -14.23
N VAL A 17 -35.02 -22.25 -14.89
CA VAL A 17 -35.03 -21.76 -16.27
C VAL A 17 -35.55 -22.84 -17.22
N ALA A 18 -35.10 -24.09 -17.08
CA ALA A 18 -35.59 -25.22 -17.87
C ALA A 18 -37.07 -25.50 -17.63
N TRP A 19 -37.53 -25.51 -16.37
CA TRP A 19 -38.93 -25.70 -16.02
C TRP A 19 -39.82 -24.57 -16.54
N LEU A 20 -39.35 -23.32 -16.44
CA LEU A 20 -40.02 -22.15 -17.00
C LEU A 20 -40.10 -22.23 -18.53
N GLY A 21 -39.02 -22.66 -19.20
CA GLY A 21 -38.99 -22.88 -20.65
C GLY A 21 -39.96 -23.98 -21.10
N LEU A 22 -39.98 -25.12 -20.41
CA LEU A 22 -40.89 -26.24 -20.72
C LEU A 22 -42.36 -25.88 -20.48
N SER A 23 -42.64 -25.04 -19.48
CA SER A 23 -43.98 -24.55 -19.17
C SER A 23 -44.37 -23.25 -19.87
N ALA A 24 -43.48 -22.71 -20.71
CA ALA A 24 -43.66 -21.41 -21.36
C ALA A 24 -44.93 -21.36 -22.20
N LYS A 25 -45.27 -22.44 -22.93
CA LYS A 25 -46.50 -22.49 -23.75
C LYS A 25 -47.77 -22.33 -22.91
N ALA A 26 -47.84 -22.96 -21.73
CA ALA A 26 -48.99 -22.87 -20.84
C ALA A 26 -49.06 -21.51 -20.12
N ARG A 27 -47.91 -20.93 -19.80
CA ARG A 27 -47.81 -19.69 -18.99
C ARG A 27 -47.79 -18.41 -19.83
N ALA A 28 -47.40 -18.46 -21.10
CA ALA A 28 -47.33 -17.29 -21.99
C ALA A 28 -48.70 -16.73 -22.41
N ALA A 29 -49.80 -17.41 -22.08
CA ALA A 29 -51.15 -16.96 -22.42
C ALA A 29 -51.57 -15.67 -21.68
N GLY A 30 -51.06 -15.43 -20.46
CA GLY A 30 -51.39 -14.26 -19.65
C GLY A 30 -50.27 -13.23 -19.57
N ARG A 31 -50.62 -11.94 -19.39
CA ARG A 31 -49.65 -10.84 -19.17
C ARG A 31 -48.71 -11.12 -17.99
N ALA A 32 -49.25 -11.67 -16.91
CA ALA A 32 -48.48 -12.07 -15.73
C ALA A 32 -47.43 -13.14 -16.05
N GLY A 33 -47.77 -14.15 -16.86
CA GLY A 33 -46.83 -15.20 -17.23
C GLY A 33 -45.72 -14.73 -18.17
N LYS A 34 -46.00 -13.76 -19.06
CA LYS A 34 -44.95 -13.10 -19.86
C LYS A 34 -43.96 -12.33 -19.00
N ILE A 35 -44.44 -11.58 -18.00
CA ILE A 35 -43.58 -10.88 -17.04
C ILE A 35 -42.75 -11.89 -16.23
N LEU A 36 -43.37 -12.96 -15.74
CA LEU A 36 -42.68 -13.99 -14.96
C LEU A 36 -41.61 -14.72 -15.79
N LEU A 37 -41.88 -15.02 -17.06
CA LEU A 37 -40.87 -15.58 -17.96
C LEU A 37 -39.71 -14.60 -18.22
N LEU A 38 -40.00 -13.31 -18.41
CA LEU A 38 -38.97 -12.29 -18.60
C LEU A 38 -38.07 -12.17 -17.37
N VAL A 39 -38.67 -12.04 -16.17
CA VAL A 39 -37.94 -11.93 -14.91
C VAL A 39 -37.18 -13.22 -14.59
N GLY A 40 -37.78 -14.38 -14.79
CA GLY A 40 -37.14 -15.67 -14.54
C GLY A 40 -35.99 -15.96 -15.50
N MET A 41 -36.13 -15.59 -16.78
CA MET A 41 -35.11 -15.88 -17.80
C MET A 41 -33.98 -14.86 -17.83
N PHE A 42 -34.24 -13.59 -17.54
CA PHE A 42 -33.22 -12.53 -17.58
C PHE A 42 -32.91 -11.93 -16.21
N GLY A 43 -33.92 -11.68 -15.38
CA GLY A 43 -33.75 -11.08 -14.07
C GLY A 43 -32.94 -11.96 -13.12
N LEU A 44 -33.30 -13.25 -13.00
CA LEU A 44 -32.59 -14.17 -12.09
C LEU A 44 -31.13 -14.41 -12.53
N PRO A 45 -30.81 -14.78 -13.79
CA PRO A 45 -29.41 -14.92 -14.20
C PRO A 45 -28.64 -13.61 -14.14
N GLY A 46 -29.27 -12.49 -14.53
CA GLY A 46 -28.65 -11.16 -14.43
C GLY A 46 -28.28 -10.80 -13.00
N PHE A 47 -29.16 -11.06 -12.04
CA PHE A 47 -28.89 -10.86 -10.61
C PHE A 47 -27.75 -11.74 -10.10
N LEU A 48 -27.74 -13.03 -10.46
CA LEU A 48 -26.67 -13.95 -10.07
C LEU A 48 -25.32 -13.56 -10.66
N LEU A 49 -25.29 -13.12 -11.92
CA LEU A 49 -24.09 -12.60 -12.56
C LEU A 49 -23.58 -11.33 -11.87
N ALA A 50 -24.48 -10.39 -11.54
CA ALA A 50 -24.09 -9.18 -10.82
C ALA A 50 -23.54 -9.48 -9.42
N ALA A 51 -24.22 -10.33 -8.65
CA ALA A 51 -23.78 -10.71 -7.31
C ALA A 51 -22.46 -11.50 -7.32
N GLY A 52 -22.32 -12.45 -8.25
CA GLY A 52 -21.08 -13.21 -8.43
C GLY A 52 -19.93 -12.33 -8.91
N GLY A 53 -20.20 -11.42 -9.85
CA GLY A 53 -19.25 -10.46 -10.38
C GLY A 53 -18.75 -9.51 -9.29
N GLN A 54 -19.64 -8.94 -8.49
CA GLN A 54 -19.26 -8.08 -7.36
C GLN A 54 -18.35 -8.81 -6.36
N LYS A 55 -18.67 -10.08 -6.05
CA LYS A 55 -17.80 -10.89 -5.18
C LYS A 55 -16.45 -11.17 -5.81
N ALA A 56 -16.40 -11.56 -7.08
CA ALA A 56 -15.13 -11.80 -7.79
C ALA A 56 -14.28 -10.51 -7.84
N VAL A 57 -14.91 -9.38 -8.09
CA VAL A 57 -14.30 -8.05 -8.07
C VAL A 57 -13.72 -7.71 -6.70
N HIS A 58 -14.42 -8.03 -5.62
CA HIS A 58 -13.94 -7.83 -4.26
C HIS A 58 -12.79 -8.78 -3.90
N ASP A 59 -12.95 -10.07 -4.19
CA ASP A 59 -11.96 -11.12 -3.90
C ASP A 59 -10.65 -10.87 -4.68
N SER A 60 -10.74 -10.28 -5.90
CA SER A 60 -9.55 -9.90 -6.69
C SER A 60 -8.70 -8.78 -6.07
N GLY A 61 -9.23 -8.06 -5.07
CA GLY A 61 -8.48 -7.07 -4.31
C GLY A 61 -7.83 -7.63 -3.04
N GLN A 62 -8.01 -8.93 -2.77
CA GLN A 62 -7.44 -9.57 -1.60
C GLN A 62 -5.97 -9.94 -1.85
N ARG A 63 -5.15 -9.84 -0.81
CA ARG A 63 -3.73 -10.19 -0.82
C ARG A 63 -3.53 -11.64 -1.22
N GLU A 64 -4.34 -12.55 -0.69
CA GLU A 64 -4.26 -13.98 -1.00
C GLU A 64 -4.49 -14.26 -2.50
N PHE A 65 -5.32 -13.44 -3.17
CA PHE A 65 -5.51 -13.53 -4.61
C PHE A 65 -4.28 -13.03 -5.38
N CYS A 66 -3.72 -11.88 -4.99
CA CYS A 66 -2.48 -11.38 -5.60
C CYS A 66 -1.33 -12.39 -5.46
N LEU A 67 -1.25 -13.06 -4.31
CA LEU A 67 -0.19 -14.00 -3.98
C LEU A 67 -0.46 -15.44 -4.45
N SER A 68 -1.58 -15.70 -5.13
CA SER A 68 -1.87 -17.05 -5.63
C SER A 68 -0.99 -17.45 -6.83
N CYS A 69 -0.32 -16.49 -7.45
CA CYS A 69 0.61 -16.70 -8.56
C CYS A 69 2.04 -16.80 -8.00
N HIS A 70 2.79 -17.83 -8.37
CA HIS A 70 4.14 -18.09 -7.86
C HIS A 70 5.14 -16.96 -8.18
N GLU A 71 4.91 -16.21 -9.25
CA GLU A 71 5.74 -15.07 -9.67
C GLU A 71 5.65 -13.90 -8.69
N MET A 72 4.61 -13.89 -7.84
CA MET A 72 4.42 -12.90 -6.79
C MET A 72 5.05 -13.31 -5.45
N THR A 73 5.64 -14.51 -5.33
CA THR A 73 6.29 -14.97 -4.09
C THR A 73 7.41 -14.05 -3.58
N PRO A 74 8.29 -13.49 -4.43
CA PRO A 74 9.29 -12.50 -3.97
C PRO A 74 8.64 -11.26 -3.36
N TYR A 75 7.55 -10.78 -3.95
CA TYR A 75 6.79 -9.63 -3.44
C TYR A 75 6.11 -9.96 -2.10
N GLN A 76 5.64 -11.18 -1.90
CA GLN A 76 5.18 -11.64 -0.58
C GLN A 76 6.30 -11.58 0.46
N ARG A 77 7.49 -12.12 0.15
CA ARG A 77 8.65 -12.12 1.05
C ARG A 77 9.07 -10.70 1.43
N SER A 78 8.95 -9.74 0.52
CA SER A 78 9.26 -8.34 0.80
C SER A 78 8.36 -7.70 1.88
N LEU A 79 7.16 -8.25 2.12
CA LEU A 79 6.30 -7.79 3.22
C LEU A 79 6.85 -8.21 4.60
N GLU A 80 7.77 -9.18 4.61
CA GLU A 80 8.31 -9.82 5.81
C GLU A 80 9.76 -9.42 6.06
N ILE A 81 10.33 -8.46 5.33
CA ILE A 81 11.70 -7.96 5.60
C ILE A 81 11.74 -7.27 6.97
N ASP A 82 12.73 -7.59 7.81
CA ASP A 82 12.94 -6.97 9.13
C ASP A 82 13.76 -5.67 9.01
N ASP A 83 13.33 -4.79 8.11
CA ASP A 83 13.96 -3.50 7.85
C ASP A 83 12.85 -2.45 7.67
N ARG A 84 12.96 -1.37 8.44
CA ARG A 84 11.98 -0.29 8.48
C ARG A 84 12.08 0.63 7.27
N GLU A 85 13.16 0.56 6.51
CA GLU A 85 13.31 1.36 5.29
C GLU A 85 12.46 0.81 4.13
N TYR A 86 12.13 -0.49 4.15
CA TYR A 86 11.29 -1.11 3.12
C TYR A 86 9.82 -0.75 3.32
N LEU A 87 9.29 0.03 2.38
CA LEU A 87 7.89 0.46 2.35
C LEU A 87 6.88 -0.66 2.55
N PRO A 88 6.88 -1.78 1.79
CA PRO A 88 5.90 -2.84 1.95
C PRO A 88 5.95 -3.47 3.34
N ALA A 89 7.15 -3.70 3.88
CA ALA A 89 7.36 -4.28 5.20
C ALA A 89 6.77 -3.39 6.29
N VAL A 90 7.15 -2.10 6.31
CA VAL A 90 6.70 -1.18 7.35
C VAL A 90 5.19 -0.99 7.33
N HIS A 91 4.56 -0.96 6.15
CA HIS A 91 3.11 -0.79 6.04
C HIS A 91 2.33 -2.06 6.43
N TYR A 92 2.83 -3.24 6.03
CA TYR A 92 2.16 -4.51 6.30
C TYR A 92 2.33 -4.96 7.76
N GLN A 93 3.57 -4.92 8.28
CA GLN A 93 3.90 -5.45 9.60
C GLN A 93 3.28 -4.60 10.71
N ASN A 94 3.31 -3.27 10.56
CA ASN A 94 2.71 -2.32 11.51
C ASN A 94 1.21 -2.09 11.29
N ASN A 95 0.58 -2.83 10.38
CA ASN A 95 -0.86 -2.73 10.10
C ASN A 95 -1.30 -1.29 9.72
N LEU A 96 -0.44 -0.57 9.01
CA LEU A 96 -0.75 0.76 8.46
C LEU A 96 -1.66 0.67 7.23
N VAL A 97 -1.70 -0.50 6.61
CA VAL A 97 -2.70 -0.91 5.62
C VAL A 97 -3.39 -2.20 6.08
N PRO A 98 -4.65 -2.45 5.68
CA PRO A 98 -5.33 -3.69 6.03
C PRO A 98 -4.59 -4.91 5.43
N ARG A 99 -4.28 -5.89 6.27
CA ARG A 99 -3.46 -7.06 5.87
C ARG A 99 -4.06 -7.90 4.75
N ASP A 100 -5.38 -8.01 4.72
CA ASP A 100 -6.14 -8.75 3.72
C ASP A 100 -6.14 -8.06 2.35
N THR A 101 -5.84 -6.76 2.27
CA THR A 101 -5.83 -5.98 1.03
C THR A 101 -4.52 -5.22 0.82
N ALA A 102 -3.44 -5.62 1.49
CA ALA A 102 -2.18 -4.88 1.54
C ALA A 102 -1.60 -4.55 0.16
N CYS A 103 -1.60 -5.51 -0.77
CA CYS A 103 -1.15 -5.28 -2.15
C CYS A 103 -2.07 -4.27 -2.87
N TYR A 104 -3.39 -4.42 -2.71
CA TYR A 104 -4.39 -3.60 -3.39
C TYR A 104 -4.41 -2.16 -2.88
N ALA A 105 -4.20 -1.95 -1.58
CA ALA A 105 -4.22 -0.63 -0.95
C ALA A 105 -3.25 0.36 -1.62
N CYS A 106 -2.06 -0.12 -1.98
CA CYS A 106 -1.02 0.65 -2.66
C CYS A 106 -1.17 0.61 -4.19
N HIS A 107 -1.43 -0.57 -4.77
CA HIS A 107 -1.38 -0.75 -6.24
C HIS A 107 -2.69 -0.44 -6.98
N THR A 108 -3.74 0.01 -6.30
CA THR A 108 -4.95 0.55 -6.95
C THR A 108 -4.97 2.06 -6.95
N ASP A 109 -5.45 2.66 -8.03
CA ASP A 109 -5.75 4.08 -8.09
C ASP A 109 -7.12 4.37 -7.45
N TYR A 110 -7.23 5.40 -6.61
CA TYR A 110 -8.50 5.72 -5.90
C TYR A 110 -9.59 6.40 -6.75
N THR A 111 -9.52 6.30 -8.07
CA THR A 111 -10.58 6.90 -8.91
C THR A 111 -11.72 5.89 -9.08
N LEU A 112 -12.93 6.36 -9.40
CA LEU A 112 -14.06 5.49 -9.74
C LEU A 112 -13.67 4.46 -10.84
N TYR A 113 -12.71 4.83 -11.70
CA TYR A 113 -12.16 4.00 -12.77
C TYR A 113 -10.85 3.31 -12.40
N GLY A 114 -10.21 3.64 -11.28
CA GLY A 114 -8.93 3.08 -10.87
C GLY A 114 -9.07 1.61 -10.46
N ASP A 115 -10.20 1.26 -9.84
CA ASP A 115 -10.60 -0.12 -9.65
C ASP A 115 -10.78 -0.87 -10.99
N VAL A 116 -11.27 -0.19 -12.03
CA VAL A 116 -11.46 -0.79 -13.35
C VAL A 116 -10.13 -0.98 -14.06
N SER A 117 -9.25 0.03 -14.10
CA SER A 117 -7.94 -0.05 -14.74
C SER A 117 -7.04 -1.07 -14.04
N ALA A 118 -7.04 -1.10 -12.69
CA ALA A 118 -6.33 -2.10 -11.92
C ALA A 118 -6.82 -3.53 -12.26
N LYS A 119 -8.13 -3.73 -12.40
CA LYS A 119 -8.70 -5.03 -12.77
C LYS A 119 -8.40 -5.42 -14.22
N LEU A 120 -8.41 -4.47 -15.16
CA LEU A 120 -8.00 -4.70 -16.54
C LEU A 120 -6.51 -5.07 -16.63
N ASN A 121 -5.65 -4.40 -15.85
CA ASN A 121 -4.24 -4.77 -15.72
C ASN A 121 -4.09 -6.16 -15.08
N GLY A 122 -4.91 -6.50 -14.09
CA GLY A 122 -4.98 -7.86 -13.53
C GLY A 122 -5.34 -8.91 -14.58
N LEU A 123 -6.31 -8.64 -15.46
CA LEU A 123 -6.64 -9.52 -16.58
C LEU A 123 -5.48 -9.66 -17.57
N LYS A 124 -4.71 -8.59 -17.80
CA LYS A 124 -3.48 -8.64 -18.59
C LYS A 124 -2.43 -9.55 -17.92
N HIS A 125 -2.28 -9.50 -16.60
CA HIS A 125 -1.37 -10.40 -15.88
C HIS A 125 -1.81 -11.86 -15.99
N VAL A 126 -3.11 -12.13 -15.89
CA VAL A 126 -3.67 -13.47 -16.12
C VAL A 126 -3.36 -13.94 -17.55
N TYR A 127 -3.53 -13.07 -18.54
CA TYR A 127 -3.19 -13.38 -19.92
C TYR A 127 -1.71 -13.72 -20.09
N VAL A 128 -0.80 -12.90 -19.53
CA VAL A 128 0.65 -13.14 -19.60
C VAL A 128 1.03 -14.44 -18.88
N HIS A 129 0.47 -14.70 -17.70
CA HIS A 129 0.72 -15.92 -16.93
C HIS A 129 0.36 -17.20 -17.70
N PHE A 130 -0.78 -17.21 -18.42
CA PHE A 130 -1.24 -18.40 -19.12
C PHE A 130 -0.73 -18.53 -20.57
N LEU A 131 -0.54 -17.41 -21.27
CA LEU A 131 -0.34 -17.39 -22.72
C LEU A 131 0.90 -16.62 -23.17
N GLY A 132 1.60 -15.96 -22.26
CA GLY A 132 2.76 -15.13 -22.57
C GLY A 132 4.03 -15.57 -21.86
N ASP A 133 5.09 -14.80 -22.07
CA ASP A 133 6.35 -14.95 -21.36
C ASP A 133 6.30 -14.08 -20.10
N VAL A 134 6.41 -14.72 -18.93
CA VAL A 134 6.44 -14.01 -17.67
C VAL A 134 7.85 -13.44 -17.45
N PRO A 135 8.00 -12.13 -17.19
CA PRO A 135 9.31 -11.54 -16.92
C PRO A 135 10.02 -12.21 -15.73
N ALA A 136 11.35 -12.18 -15.72
CA ALA A 136 12.09 -12.74 -14.61
C ALA A 136 11.82 -11.96 -13.31
N THR A 137 12.06 -12.61 -12.16
CA THR A 137 11.99 -11.95 -10.86
C THR A 137 12.89 -10.72 -10.84
N GLY A 138 12.33 -9.55 -10.52
CA GLY A 138 13.07 -8.28 -10.52
C GLY A 138 13.01 -7.49 -11.83
N GLU A 139 12.40 -8.04 -12.88
CA GLU A 139 12.10 -7.33 -14.13
C GLU A 139 10.64 -6.84 -14.20
N ILE A 140 9.79 -7.30 -13.28
CA ILE A 140 8.39 -6.87 -13.17
C ILE A 140 8.36 -5.45 -12.60
N HIS A 141 7.96 -4.50 -13.45
CA HIS A 141 7.88 -3.07 -13.16
C HIS A 141 6.44 -2.55 -13.31
N LEU A 142 6.18 -1.36 -12.77
CA LEU A 142 4.91 -0.67 -12.95
C LEU A 142 4.77 -0.18 -14.41
N TYR A 143 3.56 -0.26 -14.96
CA TYR A 143 3.29 0.25 -16.33
C TYR A 143 3.43 1.77 -16.46
N SER A 144 3.36 2.48 -15.33
CA SER A 144 3.50 3.93 -15.24
C SER A 144 4.18 4.28 -13.91
N PRO A 145 4.82 5.46 -13.81
CA PRO A 145 5.34 5.94 -12.54
C PRO A 145 4.26 5.91 -11.45
N TYR A 146 4.67 5.57 -10.22
CA TYR A 146 3.75 5.47 -9.09
C TYR A 146 3.23 6.85 -8.70
N PRO A 147 1.90 7.08 -8.70
CA PRO A 147 1.36 8.40 -8.41
C PRO A 147 1.28 8.64 -6.90
N ASN A 148 1.78 9.80 -6.45
CA ASN A 148 1.78 10.24 -5.04
C ASN A 148 0.40 10.20 -4.41
N LYS A 149 -0.67 10.44 -5.19
CA LYS A 149 -2.06 10.34 -4.71
C LYS A 149 -2.32 9.01 -3.98
N ASN A 150 -1.66 7.92 -4.35
CA ASN A 150 -1.83 6.62 -3.71
C ASN A 150 -1.17 6.55 -2.33
N CYS A 151 -0.04 7.23 -2.11
CA CYS A 151 0.54 7.44 -0.77
C CYS A 151 -0.33 8.42 0.04
N LEU A 152 -0.73 9.52 -0.60
CA LEU A 152 -1.44 10.63 0.02
C LEU A 152 -2.82 10.26 0.56
N LYS A 153 -3.46 9.18 0.08
CA LYS A 153 -4.68 8.60 0.70
C LYS A 153 -4.61 8.49 2.23
N CYS A 154 -3.44 8.10 2.75
CA CYS A 154 -3.22 7.91 4.18
C CYS A 154 -2.29 8.97 4.77
N HIS A 155 -1.46 9.61 3.94
CA HIS A 155 -0.46 10.57 4.40
C HIS A 155 -0.91 12.02 4.35
N GLU A 156 -1.77 12.41 3.40
CA GLU A 156 -2.30 13.77 3.27
C GLU A 156 -3.01 14.18 4.55
N HIS A 157 -2.77 15.42 4.99
CA HIS A 157 -3.32 16.00 6.22
C HIS A 157 -2.98 15.26 7.52
N SER A 158 -2.10 14.25 7.46
CA SER A 158 -1.58 13.65 8.67
C SER A 158 -0.49 14.55 9.25
N ARG A 159 -0.59 14.84 10.55
CA ARG A 159 0.40 15.65 11.26
C ARG A 159 1.83 15.13 11.07
N ARG A 160 2.01 13.80 11.18
CA ARG A 160 3.31 13.14 11.00
C ARG A 160 3.88 13.34 9.60
N PHE A 161 3.06 13.35 8.56
CA PHE A 161 3.54 13.65 7.20
C PHE A 161 3.87 15.13 7.06
N GLU A 162 2.95 16.02 7.45
CA GLU A 162 3.12 17.44 7.21
C GLU A 162 4.28 18.03 8.00
N GLU A 163 4.59 17.54 9.22
CA GLU A 163 5.64 18.08 10.10
C GLU A 163 7.07 17.71 9.69
N VAL A 164 7.26 16.74 8.79
CA VAL A 164 8.59 16.33 8.33
C VAL A 164 9.25 17.47 7.54
N LYS A 165 10.42 17.92 8.02
CA LYS A 165 11.17 19.05 7.43
C LYS A 165 11.47 18.83 5.95
N GLN A 166 11.76 17.60 5.55
CA GLN A 166 12.06 17.19 4.18
C GLN A 166 10.86 17.41 3.25
N HIS A 167 9.62 17.20 3.71
CA HIS A 167 8.41 17.47 2.94
C HIS A 167 8.13 18.96 2.79
N ARG A 168 8.52 19.79 3.76
CA ARG A 168 8.37 21.26 3.72
C ARG A 168 9.54 21.98 3.04
N GLY A 169 10.63 21.27 2.75
CA GLY A 169 11.84 21.85 2.19
C GLY A 169 11.69 22.28 0.73
N PRO A 170 12.62 23.11 0.20
CA PRO A 170 12.54 23.63 -1.17
C PRO A 170 12.67 22.55 -2.27
N LYS A 171 13.27 21.40 -1.94
CA LYS A 171 13.45 20.27 -2.88
C LYS A 171 12.13 19.57 -3.17
N ALA A 172 11.44 19.09 -2.13
CA ALA A 172 10.11 18.52 -2.25
C ALA A 172 9.06 19.64 -2.17
N GLY A 173 8.69 20.09 -0.96
CA GLY A 173 7.64 21.07 -0.76
C GLY A 173 6.27 20.40 -0.86
N LEU A 174 5.38 20.67 0.10
CA LEU A 174 4.08 20.00 0.17
C LEU A 174 3.27 20.20 -1.11
N ASP A 175 3.27 21.41 -1.68
CA ASP A 175 2.54 21.70 -2.91
C ASP A 175 3.01 20.83 -4.09
N LYS A 176 4.32 20.59 -4.22
CA LYS A 176 4.86 19.73 -5.29
C LYS A 176 4.57 18.26 -5.05
N LEU A 177 4.61 17.81 -3.79
CA LEU A 177 4.25 16.44 -3.44
C LEU A 177 2.76 16.17 -3.74
N TYR A 178 1.88 17.11 -3.41
CA TYR A 178 0.44 17.04 -3.70
C TYR A 178 0.15 17.14 -5.21
N ALA A 179 0.88 17.97 -5.94
CA ALA A 179 0.78 18.08 -7.39
C ALA A 179 1.40 16.91 -8.16
N ASN A 180 2.09 15.98 -7.48
CA ASN A 180 2.87 14.89 -8.09
C ASN A 180 4.04 15.38 -8.97
N ASP A 181 4.55 16.59 -8.71
CA ASP A 181 5.73 17.15 -9.40
C ASP A 181 7.05 16.52 -8.89
N VAL A 182 7.03 16.01 -7.66
CA VAL A 182 8.15 15.32 -7.01
C VAL A 182 7.62 13.99 -6.47
N SER A 183 8.16 12.86 -6.93
CA SER A 183 7.67 11.55 -6.49
C SER A 183 8.05 11.24 -5.04
N CYS A 184 7.14 10.64 -4.28
CA CYS A 184 7.45 10.07 -2.97
C CYS A 184 8.53 8.97 -3.07
N LEU A 185 8.58 8.25 -4.20
CA LEU A 185 9.50 7.14 -4.44
C LEU A 185 10.78 7.55 -5.17
N GLN A 186 11.09 8.85 -5.26
CA GLN A 186 12.34 9.29 -5.87
C GLN A 186 13.55 8.87 -5.02
N LYS A 187 14.71 8.73 -5.67
CA LYS A 187 15.98 8.36 -5.01
C LYS A 187 16.26 9.23 -3.77
N GLY A 188 16.59 8.59 -2.65
CA GLY A 188 16.87 9.23 -1.37
C GLY A 188 15.64 9.74 -0.61
N CYS A 189 14.43 9.37 -1.03
CA CYS A 189 13.19 9.60 -0.28
C CYS A 189 12.62 8.27 0.23
N HIS A 190 11.55 7.75 -0.37
CA HIS A 190 11.00 6.44 -0.07
C HIS A 190 11.22 5.49 -1.25
N ASP A 191 12.45 5.33 -1.69
CA ASP A 191 12.84 4.58 -2.88
C ASP A 191 12.93 3.06 -2.66
N LEU A 192 12.99 2.61 -1.41
CA LEU A 192 12.97 1.19 -1.07
C LEU A 192 11.53 0.63 -1.07
N GLY A 193 11.07 0.31 -2.28
CA GLY A 193 9.84 -0.45 -2.50
C GLY A 193 10.00 -1.93 -2.13
N HIS A 194 9.78 -2.84 -3.08
CA HIS A 194 9.84 -4.28 -2.81
C HIS A 194 11.27 -4.86 -2.73
N GLY A 195 12.27 -4.16 -3.30
CA GLY A 195 13.68 -4.58 -3.32
C GLY A 195 13.91 -6.07 -3.64
N VAL A 196 13.15 -6.61 -4.59
CA VAL A 196 13.06 -8.06 -4.84
C VAL A 196 14.39 -8.73 -5.22
N LYS A 197 15.37 -7.95 -5.68
CA LYS A 197 16.71 -8.43 -6.06
C LYS A 197 17.59 -8.76 -4.85
N LEU A 198 17.31 -8.17 -3.69
CA LEU A 198 18.13 -8.31 -2.47
C LEU A 198 17.52 -9.27 -1.43
N LEU A 199 16.37 -9.88 -1.72
CA LEU A 199 15.57 -10.62 -0.73
C LEU A 199 16.27 -11.82 -0.09
N ASP A 200 17.22 -12.44 -0.78
CA ASP A 200 17.95 -13.60 -0.25
C ASP A 200 19.06 -13.19 0.75
N GLU A 201 19.38 -11.90 0.81
CA GLU A 201 20.36 -11.32 1.73
C GLU A 201 19.71 -10.68 2.95
N MET A 202 18.38 -10.46 2.92
CA MET A 202 17.66 -9.76 3.98
C MET A 202 17.17 -10.70 5.08
N GLU A 203 17.22 -10.21 6.32
CA GLU A 203 16.59 -10.86 7.46
C GLU A 203 15.07 -10.69 7.38
N THR A 204 14.31 -11.74 7.72
CA THR A 204 12.84 -11.70 7.70
C THR A 204 12.28 -11.64 9.11
N TRP A 205 11.37 -10.70 9.34
CA TRP A 205 10.60 -10.55 10.56
C TRP A 205 9.67 -11.75 10.77
N LYS A 206 9.68 -12.30 11.98
CA LYS A 206 8.81 -13.42 12.37
C LYS A 206 7.92 -12.98 13.53
N PRO A 207 6.58 -12.96 13.36
CA PRO A 207 5.66 -12.60 14.42
C PRO A 207 5.89 -13.44 15.69
N GLY A 208 6.08 -12.78 16.83
CA GLY A 208 6.25 -13.45 18.13
C GLY A 208 7.63 -14.08 18.36
N VAL A 209 8.56 -13.93 17.42
CA VAL A 209 9.99 -14.22 17.64
C VAL A 209 10.66 -12.88 17.93
N PHE A 210 10.95 -12.62 19.20
CA PHE A 210 11.85 -11.55 19.56
C PHE A 210 13.27 -12.09 19.35
N PRO A 211 14.16 -11.37 18.64
CA PRO A 211 15.56 -11.74 18.62
C PRO A 211 16.01 -11.93 20.07
N GLU A 212 16.64 -13.07 20.40
CA GLU A 212 17.33 -13.18 21.68
C GLU A 212 18.23 -11.96 21.80
N ASP A 213 18.11 -11.23 22.92
CA ASP A 213 18.74 -9.94 23.16
C ASP A 213 20.15 -9.92 22.55
N LYS A 214 20.27 -9.41 21.32
CA LYS A 214 21.59 -9.12 20.77
C LYS A 214 22.11 -8.09 21.78
N PRO A 215 23.21 -8.38 22.50
CA PRO A 215 23.75 -7.44 23.46
C PRO A 215 23.88 -6.13 22.72
N ALA A 216 23.29 -5.05 23.24
CA ALA A 216 23.25 -3.75 22.59
C ALA A 216 24.68 -3.39 22.22
N THR A 217 25.07 -3.61 20.95
CA THR A 217 26.38 -3.24 20.50
C THR A 217 26.34 -1.72 20.40
N GLU A 218 27.31 -1.09 21.06
CA GLU A 218 27.37 0.34 21.36
C GLU A 218 27.51 1.25 20.12
N ASP A 219 27.39 0.68 18.92
CA ASP A 219 27.57 1.32 17.62
C ASP A 219 26.27 1.55 16.83
N GLY A 220 25.11 1.15 17.38
CA GLY A 220 23.78 1.40 16.80
C GLY A 220 23.24 2.80 17.10
N GLY A 221 23.88 3.86 16.59
CA GLY A 221 23.34 5.22 16.65
C GLY A 221 22.00 5.34 15.95
N GLY A 222 20.91 5.35 16.70
CA GLY A 222 19.55 5.55 16.18
C GLY A 222 18.41 5.31 17.18
N GLY A 223 18.70 5.28 18.49
CA GLY A 223 17.73 4.92 19.54
C GLY A 223 17.17 6.08 20.36
N ASP A 224 17.64 7.31 20.16
CA ASP A 224 17.50 8.35 21.19
C ASP A 224 16.27 9.26 20.98
N ASP A 225 15.57 9.17 19.84
CA ASP A 225 14.53 10.15 19.47
C ASP A 225 13.07 9.72 19.76
N LEU A 226 12.84 8.57 20.42
CA LEU A 226 11.48 8.14 20.77
C LEU A 226 10.98 8.72 22.11
N ASP A 227 11.88 9.16 22.99
CA ASP A 227 11.51 9.82 24.24
C ASP A 227 11.14 11.31 24.03
N ASP A 228 11.59 11.93 22.94
CA ASP A 228 11.28 13.33 22.60
C ASP A 228 9.91 13.54 21.93
N LEU A 229 9.18 12.46 21.60
CA LEU A 229 7.84 12.56 20.97
C LEU A 229 6.68 12.63 21.97
N PHE A 230 6.94 12.47 23.27
CA PHE A 230 5.94 12.52 24.33
C PHE A 230 6.19 13.60 25.40
N ASP A 231 7.08 14.56 25.14
CA ASP A 231 7.17 15.74 26.00
C ASP A 231 5.97 16.67 25.72
N GLU A 232 5.02 16.66 26.65
CA GLU A 232 3.85 17.52 26.63
C GLU A 232 4.29 19.00 26.63
N PRO A 233 3.76 19.86 25.74
CA PRO A 233 3.91 21.29 25.92
C PRO A 233 3.02 21.73 27.08
N SER A 234 3.57 21.72 28.30
CA SER A 234 3.00 22.43 29.43
C SER A 234 3.06 23.93 29.15
N GLY A 235 1.97 24.45 28.61
CA GLY A 235 1.71 25.88 28.55
C GLY A 235 1.59 26.43 29.96
N GLY A 236 2.34 27.48 30.25
CA GLY A 236 2.26 28.22 31.50
C GLY A 236 3.24 29.38 31.48
N GLY A 237 2.86 30.46 30.78
CA GLY A 237 3.53 31.74 30.97
C GLY A 237 3.25 32.22 32.38
N ASP A 238 4.30 32.54 33.12
CA ASP A 238 4.20 33.39 34.29
C ASP A 238 5.45 34.27 34.40
N GLU A 239 5.17 35.49 34.83
CA GLU A 239 6.04 36.64 34.88
C GLU A 239 7.27 36.45 35.78
N LYS A 240 8.33 37.14 35.38
CA LYS A 240 9.57 37.40 36.12
C LYS A 240 9.32 37.96 37.53
N PRO A 241 10.07 37.51 38.55
CA PRO A 241 11.00 38.41 39.25
C PRO A 241 12.38 37.73 39.46
N ALA A 242 13.50 38.35 39.12
CA ALA A 242 14.33 39.20 40.00
C ALA A 242 14.79 38.51 41.31
N ASP A 243 16.10 38.25 41.35
CA ASP A 243 17.03 38.13 42.50
C ASP A 243 16.93 36.91 43.44
N ALA A 244 17.99 36.09 43.47
CA ALA A 244 18.93 35.98 44.60
C ALA A 244 19.86 34.75 44.52
N ASP A 245 21.15 35.06 44.73
CA ASP A 245 22.29 34.28 45.25
C ASP A 245 22.01 33.00 46.07
N ALA A 246 22.81 31.95 45.87
CA ALA A 246 23.54 31.19 46.92
C ALA A 246 24.05 29.79 46.46
N THR A 247 25.37 29.69 46.32
CA THR A 247 26.32 28.68 46.85
C THR A 247 25.92 27.22 47.21
N GLY A 248 26.80 26.27 46.82
CA GLY A 248 27.06 24.97 47.46
C GLY A 248 27.03 23.81 46.43
N GLY A 249 28.05 22.99 46.17
CA GLY A 249 29.15 22.48 47.00
C GLY A 249 28.84 21.02 47.40
N GLY A 250 29.56 20.04 46.84
CA GLY A 250 29.45 18.64 47.27
C GLY A 250 30.03 17.59 46.31
N ASP A 251 31.31 17.26 46.48
CA ASP A 251 31.98 16.05 45.98
C ASP A 251 31.57 14.81 46.80
N SER A 252 31.53 13.62 46.17
CA SER A 252 32.01 12.36 46.76
C SER A 252 31.98 11.19 45.76
N ASP A 253 33.16 10.86 45.25
CA ASP A 253 33.89 9.57 45.28
C ASP A 253 33.20 8.20 45.55
N ALA A 254 33.93 7.16 45.09
CA ALA A 254 33.88 5.72 45.40
C ALA A 254 32.94 4.83 44.53
N THR A 255 33.30 3.66 43.98
CA THR A 255 34.44 2.74 44.23
C THR A 255 34.53 1.67 43.13
N GLU A 256 35.72 1.08 43.05
CA GLU A 256 36.19 -0.05 42.23
C GLU A 256 35.46 -1.39 42.46
N GLY A 257 35.53 -2.28 41.46
CA GLY A 257 35.23 -3.71 41.58
C GLY A 257 35.74 -4.51 40.38
N ALA A 258 36.66 -5.44 40.64
CA ALA A 258 37.50 -6.13 39.66
C ALA A 258 37.11 -7.59 39.35
N ALA A 259 37.55 -8.03 38.17
CA ALA A 259 38.15 -9.34 37.81
C ALA A 259 37.34 -10.67 37.77
N GLY A 260 37.58 -11.41 36.67
CA GLY A 260 37.50 -12.88 36.52
C GLY A 260 36.33 -13.34 35.62
N GLY A 261 36.47 -14.23 34.63
CA GLY A 261 37.57 -15.06 34.16
C GLY A 261 37.08 -15.84 32.92
N ASP A 262 38.03 -16.50 32.25
CA ASP A 262 37.95 -17.16 30.95
C ASP A 262 37.03 -18.39 30.90
N ASP A 263 36.42 -18.69 29.74
CA ASP A 263 36.71 -19.92 28.99
C ASP A 263 35.90 -20.09 27.69
N ALA A 264 36.56 -20.78 26.76
CA ALA A 264 36.33 -20.89 25.34
C ALA A 264 35.18 -21.82 24.88
N GLY A 265 34.72 -21.61 23.65
CA GLY A 265 34.37 -22.70 22.74
C GLY A 265 33.04 -22.58 21.99
N GLY A 266 32.96 -21.72 20.98
CA GLY A 266 31.86 -21.71 20.02
C GLY A 266 32.35 -21.28 18.64
N ALA A 267 32.19 -22.14 17.64
CA ALA A 267 32.65 -21.92 16.28
C ALA A 267 32.04 -20.65 15.68
N ALA A 268 32.90 -19.71 15.28
CA ALA A 268 32.51 -18.51 14.55
C ALA A 268 32.01 -18.90 13.15
N ALA A 269 30.71 -18.71 12.92
CA ALA A 269 30.23 -18.41 11.58
C ALA A 269 30.72 -17.00 11.24
N GLU A 270 31.31 -16.83 10.06
CA GLU A 270 31.74 -15.52 9.58
C GLU A 270 30.55 -14.54 9.60
N PRO A 271 30.74 -13.29 10.06
CA PRO A 271 29.71 -12.27 9.91
C PRO A 271 29.50 -12.02 8.42
N THR A 272 28.30 -12.32 7.93
CA THR A 272 27.82 -11.85 6.64
C THR A 272 27.94 -10.32 6.66
N LYS A 273 28.79 -9.77 5.78
CA LYS A 273 28.83 -8.32 5.54
C LYS A 273 27.40 -7.87 5.25
N LYS A 274 26.85 -6.98 6.09
CA LYS A 274 25.72 -6.16 5.68
C LYS A 274 26.13 -5.47 4.38
N ALA A 275 25.49 -5.82 3.27
CA ALA A 275 25.55 -5.01 2.06
C ALA A 275 24.99 -3.64 2.45
N THR A 276 25.87 -2.66 2.63
CA THR A 276 25.45 -1.28 2.86
C THR A 276 25.12 -0.67 1.51
N LEU A 277 24.01 0.05 1.44
CA LEU A 277 23.42 0.65 0.23
C LEU A 277 24.29 1.68 -0.52
N ASN A 278 25.57 1.82 -0.16
CA ASN A 278 26.56 2.67 -0.83
C ASN A 278 27.58 1.86 -1.63
N ASP A 279 27.31 0.59 -1.92
CA ASP A 279 28.15 -0.21 -2.82
C ASP A 279 27.90 0.27 -4.27
N PRO A 280 28.91 0.86 -4.96
CA PRO A 280 28.72 1.48 -6.27
C PRO A 280 28.28 0.53 -7.38
N GLU A 281 28.27 -0.80 -7.14
CA GLU A 281 27.73 -1.77 -8.11
C GLU A 281 26.18 -1.88 -8.09
N VAL A 282 25.48 -1.33 -7.08
CA VAL A 282 23.99 -1.32 -7.02
C VAL A 282 23.39 -0.06 -7.65
N ASP A 283 24.18 1.00 -7.82
CA ASP A 283 23.71 2.29 -8.34
C ASP A 283 23.34 2.25 -9.83
N ASP A 284 23.97 1.36 -10.62
CA ASP A 284 23.73 1.24 -12.07
C ASP A 284 22.42 0.48 -12.42
N LEU A 285 21.67 0.00 -11.41
CA LEU A 285 20.44 -0.78 -11.60
C LEU A 285 19.15 0.05 -11.57
N PHE A 286 19.23 1.36 -11.33
CA PHE A 286 18.09 2.27 -11.19
C PHE A 286 18.20 3.60 -11.95
N ASP A 287 19.11 3.69 -12.94
CA ASP A 287 19.10 4.81 -13.89
C ASP A 287 17.93 4.65 -14.88
N ASP A 288 16.72 4.86 -14.38
CA ASP A 288 15.56 5.14 -15.21
C ASP A 288 15.70 6.57 -15.75
N ASP A 289 15.91 6.69 -17.07
CA ASP A 289 15.63 7.94 -17.78
C ASP A 289 14.26 8.48 -17.30
N PRO A 290 14.17 9.74 -16.83
CA PRO A 290 12.92 10.26 -16.30
C PRO A 290 11.84 10.12 -17.37
N ALA A 291 10.81 9.34 -17.05
CA ALA A 291 9.64 9.19 -17.90
C ALA A 291 9.19 10.60 -18.33
N PRO A 292 8.91 10.82 -19.63
CA PRO A 292 8.49 12.13 -20.11
C PRO A 292 7.28 12.58 -19.28
N ALA A 293 7.39 13.77 -18.69
CA ALA A 293 6.34 14.37 -17.88
C ALA A 293 5.00 14.21 -18.61
N ALA A 294 3.99 13.72 -17.90
CA ALA A 294 2.64 13.66 -18.45
C ALA A 294 2.28 15.04 -19.02
N PRO A 295 1.70 15.12 -20.24
CA PRO A 295 1.34 16.41 -20.82
C PRO A 295 0.43 17.15 -19.85
N ALA A 296 0.81 18.39 -19.51
CA ALA A 296 0.03 19.24 -18.65
C ALA A 296 -1.42 19.33 -19.16
N PRO A 297 -2.43 19.37 -18.27
CA PRO A 297 -3.80 19.62 -18.69
C PRO A 297 -3.84 20.90 -19.51
N THR A 298 -4.37 20.82 -20.72
CA THR A 298 -4.54 21.96 -21.61
C THR A 298 -5.39 23.00 -20.90
N GLU A 299 -4.83 24.20 -20.71
CA GLU A 299 -5.59 25.32 -20.16
C GLU A 299 -6.83 25.54 -21.04
N PRO A 300 -8.03 25.74 -20.43
CA PRO A 300 -9.22 26.06 -21.20
C PRO A 300 -8.96 27.34 -21.98
N THR A 301 -9.00 27.23 -23.31
CA THR A 301 -8.85 28.36 -24.21
C THR A 301 -9.93 29.39 -23.90
N LYS A 302 -9.52 30.66 -23.76
CA LYS A 302 -10.33 31.83 -23.37
C LYS A 302 -11.54 32.15 -24.28
N ASP A 303 -11.82 31.32 -25.27
CA ASP A 303 -12.82 31.54 -26.32
C ASP A 303 -14.05 30.62 -26.20
N GLU A 304 -14.23 29.89 -25.08
CA GLU A 304 -15.51 29.20 -24.87
C GLU A 304 -16.64 30.22 -24.66
N PRO A 305 -17.71 30.18 -25.48
CA PRO A 305 -18.83 31.09 -25.36
C PRO A 305 -19.54 30.86 -24.03
N LYS A 306 -19.69 31.95 -23.26
CA LYS A 306 -20.41 31.98 -21.99
C LYS A 306 -21.81 31.37 -22.18
N PRO A 307 -22.23 30.40 -21.34
CA PRO A 307 -23.56 29.82 -21.44
C PRO A 307 -24.62 30.90 -21.25
N GLU A 308 -25.52 31.04 -22.21
CA GLU A 308 -26.66 31.96 -22.15
C GLU A 308 -27.56 31.62 -20.97
N GLU A 309 -27.88 32.64 -20.18
CA GLU A 309 -28.78 32.58 -19.03
C GLU A 309 -30.19 32.23 -19.51
N PRO A 310 -30.86 31.21 -18.94
CA PRO A 310 -32.21 30.86 -19.37
C PRO A 310 -33.19 31.98 -19.03
N ALA A 311 -33.95 32.42 -20.04
CA ALA A 311 -34.96 33.44 -19.94
C ALA A 311 -35.99 33.10 -18.86
N LYS A 312 -36.24 34.06 -17.96
CA LYS A 312 -37.28 33.97 -16.94
C LYS A 312 -38.65 33.97 -17.61
N GLU A 313 -39.33 32.82 -17.61
CA GLU A 313 -40.75 32.74 -17.90
C GLU A 313 -41.54 33.43 -16.78
N GLY A 314 -42.27 34.48 -17.15
CA GLY A 314 -43.22 35.15 -16.29
C GLY A 314 -44.50 34.35 -16.14
N THR A 315 -44.90 34.10 -14.89
CA THR A 315 -46.18 33.48 -14.55
C THR A 315 -47.28 34.56 -14.50
N PRO A 316 -48.51 34.28 -14.97
CA PRO A 316 -49.67 35.18 -14.87
C PRO A 316 -50.18 35.38 -13.44
#